data_AF-A0A317IUJ8-F1
#
_entry.id   AF-A0A317IUJ8-F1
#
_cell.length_a   1.000
_cell.length_b   1.000
_cell.length_c   1.000
_cell.angle_alpha   90.00
_cell.angle_beta   90.00
_cell.angle_gamma   90.00
#
_symmetry.space_group_name_H-M   'P 1'
#
loop_
_entity.id
_entity.type
_entity.pdbx_description
1 polymer ?
#
loop_
_entity_poly.entity_id
_entity_poly.type
_entity_poly.pdbx_seq_one_letter_code
_entity_poly.pdbx_strand_id
1 'polypeptide(L)'
;MTEGASDSRLFLPATLVSQDGGGRDHEIVIPFNSLVNLIVFSPQFQLSNSGLALPKVSSTKLPPMAASGGQPPTITLQVSGRNIP
;
A
#
# COMPACT_ATOMS: atom_id res chain seq x y z
N MET A 1 26.12 -33.39 -3.04
CA MET A 1 24.75 -32.87 -3.27
C MET A 1 24.20 -32.51 -1.91
N THR A 2 24.35 -31.26 -1.49
CA THR A 2 23.91 -30.77 -0.18
C THR A 2 22.68 -29.91 -0.41
N GLU A 3 21.56 -30.35 0.14
CA GLU A 3 20.28 -29.65 0.12
C GLU A 3 20.43 -28.26 0.73
N GLY A 4 19.92 -27.25 0.00
CA GLY A 4 19.97 -25.86 0.41
C GLY A 4 19.29 -25.68 1.75
N ALA A 5 20.05 -25.24 2.75
CA ALA A 5 19.51 -24.69 3.98
C ALA A 5 18.47 -23.64 3.61
N SER A 6 17.20 -23.92 3.90
CA SER A 6 16.10 -23.02 3.57
C SER A 6 16.36 -21.68 4.24
N ASP A 7 16.58 -20.66 3.43
CA ASP A 7 16.77 -19.27 3.86
C ASP A 7 15.42 -18.69 4.31
N SER A 8 14.92 -19.23 5.42
CA SER A 8 13.64 -18.85 6.03
C SER A 8 13.65 -17.43 6.60
N ARG A 9 14.79 -16.71 6.50
CA ARG A 9 14.94 -15.30 6.88
C ARG A 9 14.67 -14.33 5.72
N LEU A 10 14.53 -14.81 4.48
CA LEU A 10 14.32 -13.95 3.30
C LEU A 10 12.86 -13.66 2.97
N PHE A 11 11.93 -14.52 3.36
CA PHE A 11 10.51 -14.35 3.03
C PHE A 11 9.75 -13.75 4.21
N LEU A 12 9.34 -12.49 4.07
CA LEU A 12 8.45 -11.83 5.02
C LEU A 12 7.01 -11.89 4.47
N PRO A 13 6.04 -12.45 5.22
CA PRO A 13 4.65 -12.42 4.80
C PRO A 13 4.14 -10.98 4.80
N ALA A 14 3.67 -10.50 3.65
CA ALA A 14 3.01 -9.21 3.50
C ALA A 14 1.50 -9.43 3.50
N THR A 15 0.87 -9.43 4.68
CA THR A 15 -0.59 -9.54 4.76
C THR A 15 -1.21 -8.22 4.29
N LEU A 16 -1.86 -8.25 3.13
CA LEU A 16 -2.70 -7.16 2.66
C LEU A 16 -4.05 -7.29 3.36
N VAL A 17 -4.31 -6.39 4.31
CA VAL A 17 -5.58 -6.35 5.03
C VAL A 17 -6.25 -5.03 4.70
N SER A 18 -7.38 -5.11 4.00
CA SER A 18 -8.28 -3.97 3.74
C SER A 18 -9.55 -4.19 4.58
N GLN A 19 -9.52 -3.78 5.84
CA GLN A 19 -10.60 -4.05 6.80
C GLN A 19 -11.21 -2.76 7.33
N ASP A 20 -12.54 -2.64 7.23
CA ASP A 20 -13.29 -1.64 7.98
C ASP A 20 -13.24 -1.95 9.47
N GLY A 21 -13.73 -1.03 10.31
CA GLY A 21 -13.84 -1.28 11.76
C GLY A 21 -14.61 -2.56 12.11
N GLY A 22 -15.28 -3.19 11.13
CA GLY A 22 -15.97 -4.48 11.25
C GLY A 22 -15.35 -5.64 10.45
N GLY A 23 -14.16 -5.50 9.84
CA GLY A 23 -13.42 -6.58 9.20
C GLY A 23 -13.87 -6.96 7.78
N ARG A 24 -14.67 -6.13 7.09
CA ARG A 24 -15.10 -6.38 5.70
C ARG A 24 -14.16 -5.74 4.69
N ASP A 25 -14.15 -6.29 3.47
CA ASP A 25 -13.46 -5.68 2.32
C ASP A 25 -13.92 -4.22 2.18
N HIS A 26 -12.96 -3.30 2.25
CA HIS A 26 -13.24 -1.88 2.12
C HIS A 26 -13.38 -1.45 0.66
N GLU A 27 -14.57 -0.96 0.32
CA GLU A 27 -14.72 0.02 -0.76
C GLU A 27 -14.57 1.43 -0.17
N ILE A 28 -13.71 2.25 -0.78
CA ILE A 28 -13.58 3.66 -0.44
C ILE A 28 -14.42 4.45 -1.44
N VAL A 29 -15.50 5.05 -0.97
CA VAL A 29 -16.29 5.98 -1.79
C VAL A 29 -15.50 7.28 -1.95
N ILE A 30 -15.18 7.63 -3.19
CA ILE A 30 -14.55 8.91 -3.54
C ILE A 30 -15.64 9.82 -4.13
N PRO A 31 -16.11 10.84 -3.39
CA PRO A 31 -17.06 11.80 -3.94
C PRO A 31 -16.42 12.54 -5.12
N PHE A 32 -17.22 12.84 -6.15
CA PHE A 32 -16.71 13.57 -7.29
C PHE A 32 -16.17 14.95 -6.88
N ASN A 33 -15.10 15.36 -7.55
CA ASN A 33 -14.41 16.64 -7.36
C ASN A 33 -13.98 16.91 -5.90
N SER A 34 -13.81 15.84 -5.11
CA SER A 34 -13.39 15.92 -3.71
C SER A 34 -12.10 15.14 -3.50
N LEU A 35 -11.17 15.71 -2.75
CA LEU A 35 -9.95 15.01 -2.34
C LEU A 35 -10.27 14.13 -1.13
N VAL A 36 -9.98 12.83 -1.24
CA VAL A 36 -10.06 11.88 -0.12
C VAL A 36 -8.65 11.58 0.37
N ASN A 37 -8.43 11.43 1.67
CA ASN A 37 -7.11 11.05 2.19
C ASN A 37 -6.98 9.53 2.30
N LEU A 38 -6.26 8.90 1.37
CA LEU A 38 -5.84 7.50 1.53
C LEU A 38 -4.53 7.47 2.34
N ILE A 39 -4.57 6.87 3.52
CA ILE A 39 -3.39 6.71 4.38
C ILE A 39 -2.81 5.31 4.17
N VAL A 40 -1.56 5.25 3.74
CA VAL A 40 -0.81 4.00 3.56
C VAL A 40 0.31 3.94 4.59
N PHE A 41 0.39 2.83 5.32
CA PHE A 41 1.46 2.56 6.27
C PHE A 41 1.96 1.12 6.09
N SER A 42 3.28 0.96 6.06
CA SER A 42 3.95 -0.34 6.01
C SER A 42 5.21 -0.28 6.88
N PRO A 43 5.24 -0.96 8.03
CA PRO A 43 6.40 -0.92 8.93
C PRO A 43 7.59 -1.69 8.37
N GLN A 44 7.34 -2.76 7.60
CA GLN A 44 8.38 -3.70 7.17
C GLN A 44 8.87 -3.49 5.74
N PHE A 45 8.02 -2.95 4.87
CA PHE A 45 8.32 -2.80 3.45
C PHE A 45 8.42 -1.34 3.03
N GLN A 46 9.44 -1.04 2.22
CA GLN A 46 9.53 0.19 1.48
C GLN A 46 8.54 0.11 0.31
N LEU A 47 7.60 1.04 0.28
CA LEU A 47 6.60 1.13 -0.78
C LEU A 47 7.00 2.19 -1.81
N SER A 48 6.55 2.03 -3.05
CA SER A 48 6.57 3.06 -4.08
C SER A 48 5.21 3.21 -4.75
N ASN A 49 4.90 4.40 -5.24
CA ASN A 49 3.73 4.70 -6.06
C ASN A 49 4.20 5.32 -7.37
N SER A 50 3.77 4.76 -8.51
CA SER A 50 4.20 5.21 -9.84
C SER A 50 5.73 5.30 -10.00
N GLY A 51 6.47 4.35 -9.41
CA GLY A 51 7.94 4.32 -9.44
C GLY A 51 8.63 5.26 -8.44
N LEU A 52 7.90 6.10 -7.70
CA LEU A 52 8.45 6.98 -6.67
C LEU A 52 8.34 6.32 -5.30
N ALA A 53 9.46 6.19 -4.59
CA ALA A 53 9.47 5.65 -3.23
C ALA A 53 8.67 6.55 -2.28
N LEU A 54 7.75 5.95 -1.52
CA LEU A 54 7.01 6.65 -0.49
C LEU A 54 7.91 6.90 0.73
N PRO A 55 7.75 8.02 1.45
CA PRO A 55 8.50 8.25 2.68
C PRO A 55 8.29 7.10 3.69
N LYS A 56 9.37 6.68 4.36
CA LYS A 56 9.34 5.66 5.43
C LYS A 56 8.57 6.08 6.70
N VAL A 57 7.93 7.24 6.68
CA VAL A 57 7.19 7.79 7.82
C VAL A 57 5.88 7.02 8.03
N SER A 58 5.37 7.10 9.26
CA SER A 58 4.22 6.36 9.80
C SER A 58 2.89 6.49 9.04
N SER A 59 2.82 7.33 8.00
CA SER A 59 1.71 7.38 7.05
C SER A 59 2.09 8.23 5.84
N THR A 60 1.84 7.73 4.64
CA THR A 60 1.81 8.56 3.42
C THR A 60 0.36 8.82 3.02
N LYS A 61 0.01 10.10 2.82
CA LYS A 61 -1.31 10.51 2.31
C LYS A 61 -1.27 10.56 0.78
N LEU A 62 -2.12 9.76 0.15
CA LEU A 62 -2.36 9.81 -1.28
C LEU A 62 -3.75 10.42 -1.48
N PRO A 63 -3.88 11.58 -2.17
CA PRO A 63 -5.17 12.23 -2.33
C PRO A 63 -5.81 11.90 -3.69
N PRO A 64 -6.50 10.75 -3.87
CA PRO A 64 -7.24 10.52 -5.10
C PRO A 64 -8.40 11.51 -5.22
N MET A 65 -8.66 11.91 -6.47
CA MET A 65 -9.82 12.69 -6.85
C MET A 65 -10.36 12.11 -8.14
N ALA A 66 -11.67 11.86 -8.19
CA ALA A 66 -12.38 11.51 -9.41
C ALA A 66 -13.12 12.76 -9.91
N ALA A 67 -12.90 13.16 -11.16
CA ALA A 67 -13.73 14.20 -11.78
C ALA A 67 -15.17 13.67 -11.97
N SER A 68 -16.16 14.55 -11.96
CA SER A 68 -17.55 14.16 -12.27
C SER A 68 -17.67 13.44 -13.61
N GLY A 69 -18.27 12.24 -13.60
CA GLY A 69 -18.39 11.38 -14.79
C GLY A 69 -17.09 10.68 -15.21
N GLY A 70 -15.99 10.90 -14.48
CA GLY A 70 -14.70 10.26 -14.70
C GLY A 70 -14.53 8.99 -13.86
N GLN A 71 -13.62 8.12 -14.31
CA GLN A 71 -13.21 6.95 -13.56
C GLN A 71 -12.28 7.37 -12.39
N PRO A 72 -12.44 6.81 -11.18
CA PRO A 72 -11.49 7.03 -10.10
C PRO A 72 -10.06 6.62 -10.49
N PRO A 73 -9.03 7.37 -10.06
CA PRO A 73 -7.65 7.01 -10.35
C PRO A 73 -7.29 5.70 -9.67
N THR A 74 -6.61 4.82 -10.40
CA THR A 74 -6.01 3.61 -9.80
C THR A 74 -4.70 3.99 -9.12
N ILE A 75 -4.55 3.61 -7.85
CA ILE A 75 -3.31 3.76 -7.09
C ILE A 75 -2.62 2.40 -7.03
N THR A 76 -1.39 2.33 -7.52
CA THR A 76 -0.59 1.11 -7.51
C THR A 76 0.55 1.25 -6.53
N LEU A 77 0.51 0.48 -5.44
CA LEU A 77 1.58 0.39 -4.47
C LEU A 77 2.48 -0.79 -4.81
N GLN A 78 3.77 -0.54 -4.96
CA GLN A 78 4.77 -1.56 -5.26
C GLN A 78 5.70 -1.71 -4.06
N VAL A 79 6.04 -2.95 -3.72
CA VAL A 79 7.11 -3.22 -2.76
C VAL A 79 8.44 -3.07 -3.49
N SER A 80 9.24 -2.09 -3.10
CA SER A 80 10.55 -1.81 -3.69
C SER A 80 11.72 -2.24 -2.80
N GLY A 81 11.45 -2.62 -1.55
CA GLY A 81 12.46 -3.15 -0.65
C GLY A 81 11.98 -3.33 0.79
N ARG A 82 12.95 -3.47 1.70
CA ARG A 82 12.72 -3.63 3.13
C ARG A 82 13.02 -2.32 3.87
N ASN A 83 12.18 -1.97 4.84
CA ASN A 83 12.52 -0.95 5.82
C ASN A 83 13.53 -1.54 6.81
N ILE A 84 14.77 -1.08 6.72
CA ILE A 84 15.82 -1.39 7.68
C ILE A 84 15.73 -0.30 8.78
N PRO A 85 15.69 -0.67 10.08
CA PRO A 85 15.76 0.28 11.18
C PRO A 85 16.98 1.20 11.10
#